data_AF-A0A7S4E0G8-F1
#
_entry.id   AF-A0A7S4E0G8-F1
#
_cell.length_a   1.000
_cell.length_b   1.000
_cell.length_c   1.000
_cell.angle_alpha   90.00
_cell.angle_beta   90.00
_cell.angle_gamma   90.00
#
_symmetry.space_group_name_H-M   'P 1'
#
loop_
_entity.id
_entity.type
_entity.pdbx_description
1 polymer ?
#
loop_
_entity_poly.entity_id
_entity_poly.type
_entity_poly.pdbx_seq_one_letter_code
_entity_poly.pdbx_strand_id
1 'polypeptide(L)'
;EMMLLAATVMVAASTSPAAAKDSRGCGKLFFGRRGHTVKRSLRVGLLERTYLLHIPESYNRHTPMPIILSHHGWTDDAAGDETGSGLSIQAEKHGIIVAYLNGWNDNPNPAPWGWRSWNGGGTVNASSHFETCTIWGGTKEYCYTSCQKRRVGCDPRGCDWTTCVSSTQFNVAVLNHLENEFCVD
;
A
#
# COMPACT_ATOMS: atom_id res chain seq x y z
N GLU A 1 -51.23 50.15 2.07
CA GLU A 1 -49.79 49.91 2.27
C GLU A 1 -49.46 48.48 1.84
N MET A 2 -48.32 48.32 1.18
CA MET A 2 -47.98 47.18 0.32
C MET A 2 -47.08 46.21 1.11
N MET A 3 -47.52 44.96 1.28
CA MET A 3 -46.78 43.94 2.04
C MET A 3 -45.90 43.13 1.08
N LEU A 4 -44.58 43.32 1.18
CA LEU A 4 -43.55 42.63 0.39
C LEU A 4 -43.45 41.15 0.81
N LEU A 5 -43.53 40.21 -0.15
CA LEU A 5 -43.06 38.84 0.03
C LEU A 5 -41.54 38.79 -0.18
N ALA A 6 -40.79 38.33 0.82
CA ALA A 6 -39.39 38.00 0.67
C ALA A 6 -39.27 36.58 0.08
N ALA A 7 -38.74 36.47 -1.14
CA ALA A 7 -38.42 35.19 -1.76
C ALA A 7 -37.02 34.73 -1.34
N THR A 8 -36.94 33.66 -0.58
CA THR A 8 -35.68 33.02 -0.18
C THR A 8 -35.14 32.20 -1.34
N VAL A 9 -34.02 32.61 -1.94
CA VAL A 9 -33.31 31.84 -2.98
C VAL A 9 -32.43 30.81 -2.30
N MET A 10 -32.79 29.52 -2.39
CA MET A 10 -31.89 28.42 -2.02
C MET A 10 -30.93 28.15 -3.18
N VAL A 11 -29.67 28.57 -3.04
CA VAL A 11 -28.59 28.18 -3.94
C VAL A 11 -28.16 26.76 -3.57
N ALA A 12 -28.61 25.76 -4.32
CA ALA A 12 -28.06 24.41 -4.24
C ALA A 12 -26.67 24.41 -4.90
N ALA A 13 -25.62 24.36 -4.09
CA ALA A 13 -24.26 24.12 -4.58
C ALA A 13 -24.17 22.68 -5.07
N SER A 14 -24.29 22.47 -6.39
CA SER A 14 -23.97 21.20 -7.03
C SER A 14 -22.47 21.00 -7.03
N THR A 15 -21.93 20.39 -5.98
CA THR A 15 -20.57 19.84 -6.02
C THR A 15 -20.60 18.60 -6.89
N SER A 16 -20.38 18.76 -8.20
CA SER A 16 -20.01 17.63 -9.03
C SER A 16 -18.74 17.01 -8.43
N PRO A 17 -18.66 15.68 -8.26
CA PRO A 17 -17.39 15.04 -7.97
C PRO A 17 -16.41 15.49 -9.05
N ALA A 18 -15.25 16.03 -8.65
CA ALA A 18 -14.20 16.28 -9.62
C ALA A 18 -13.95 14.96 -10.35
N ALA A 19 -14.11 14.95 -11.68
CA ALA A 19 -13.76 13.78 -12.47
C ALA A 19 -12.32 13.42 -12.12
N ALA A 20 -12.12 12.20 -11.60
CA ALA A 20 -10.78 11.68 -11.35
C ALA A 20 -9.96 11.87 -12.62
N LYS A 21 -8.77 12.44 -12.47
CA LYS A 21 -7.93 12.75 -13.62
C LYS A 21 -7.38 11.43 -14.13
N ASP A 22 -7.68 11.10 -15.39
CA ASP A 22 -7.14 9.92 -16.05
C ASP A 22 -5.63 9.76 -15.78
N SER A 23 -5.27 8.60 -15.23
CA SER A 23 -3.88 8.21 -15.06
C SER A 23 -3.20 7.99 -16.42
N ARG A 24 -1.86 7.97 -16.41
CA ARG A 24 -1.03 7.88 -17.63
C ARG A 24 -1.23 6.56 -18.38
N GLY A 25 -1.80 5.53 -17.74
CA GLY A 25 -2.12 4.24 -18.34
C GLY A 25 -3.47 4.21 -19.09
N CYS A 26 -4.32 5.22 -18.93
CA CYS A 26 -5.59 5.26 -19.67
C CYS A 26 -5.37 5.22 -21.18
N GLY A 27 -6.16 4.37 -21.85
CA GLY A 27 -6.08 4.07 -23.28
C GLY A 27 -4.98 3.09 -23.70
N LYS A 28 -3.99 2.80 -22.83
CA LYS A 28 -2.88 1.89 -23.18
C LYS A 28 -3.31 0.44 -23.20
N LEU A 29 -2.72 -0.33 -24.12
CA LEU A 29 -2.81 -1.78 -24.07
C LEU A 29 -2.12 -2.27 -22.79
N PHE A 30 -2.87 -3.02 -22.00
CA PHE A 30 -2.34 -3.70 -20.82
C PHE A 30 -2.01 -5.15 -21.19
N PHE A 31 -0.84 -5.61 -20.72
CA PHE A 31 -0.38 -6.98 -20.91
C PHE A 31 -0.53 -7.77 -19.60
N GLY A 32 -1.59 -8.56 -19.52
CA GLY A 32 -1.82 -9.53 -18.47
C GLY A 32 -3.26 -10.06 -18.52
N ARG A 33 -3.65 -10.79 -17.48
CA ARG A 33 -4.90 -11.54 -17.46
C ARG A 33 -5.84 -10.92 -16.45
N ARG A 34 -6.98 -10.42 -16.94
CA ARG A 34 -8.12 -10.03 -16.11
C ARG A 34 -8.72 -11.27 -15.43
N GLY A 35 -9.42 -11.11 -14.32
CA GLY A 35 -9.97 -12.23 -13.55
C GLY A 35 -8.92 -12.97 -12.71
N HIS A 36 -7.69 -12.46 -12.61
CA HIS A 36 -6.56 -13.22 -12.07
C HIS A 36 -5.57 -12.34 -11.31
N THR A 37 -4.89 -12.99 -10.37
CA THR A 37 -3.76 -12.44 -9.64
C THR A 37 -2.44 -12.91 -10.21
N VAL A 38 -1.50 -11.98 -10.34
CA VAL A 38 -0.17 -12.25 -10.91
C VAL A 38 0.91 -11.58 -10.08
N LYS A 39 2.05 -12.27 -9.92
CA LYS A 39 3.23 -11.68 -9.29
C LYS A 39 3.82 -10.59 -10.17
N ARG A 40 4.29 -9.52 -9.54
CA ARG A 40 5.01 -8.39 -10.13
C ARG A 40 6.27 -8.11 -9.33
N SER A 41 7.30 -7.63 -10.03
CA SER A 41 8.58 -7.19 -9.45
C SER A 41 8.85 -5.75 -9.90
N LEU A 42 9.37 -4.93 -8.99
CA LEU A 42 9.82 -3.56 -9.24
C LEU A 42 11.19 -3.34 -8.62
N ARG A 43 12.00 -2.51 -9.25
CA ARG A 43 13.25 -2.04 -8.65
C ARG A 43 12.99 -0.78 -7.84
N VAL A 44 13.30 -0.81 -6.55
CA VAL A 44 13.21 0.33 -5.62
C VAL A 44 14.60 0.61 -5.08
N GLY A 45 15.25 1.64 -5.63
CA GLY A 45 16.67 1.88 -5.40
C GLY A 45 17.52 0.70 -5.90
N LEU A 46 18.21 0.03 -4.97
CA LEU A 46 19.05 -1.13 -5.27
C LEU A 46 18.33 -2.48 -5.05
N LEU A 47 17.10 -2.47 -4.56
CA LEU A 47 16.38 -3.67 -4.15
C LEU A 47 15.35 -4.05 -5.22
N GLU A 48 15.22 -5.35 -5.48
CA GLU A 48 14.05 -5.89 -6.17
C GLU A 48 12.94 -6.18 -5.15
N ARG A 49 11.78 -5.56 -5.34
CA ARG A 49 10.61 -5.70 -4.47
C ARG A 49 9.48 -6.37 -5.25
N THR A 50 8.70 -7.19 -4.57
CA THR A 50 7.62 -7.97 -5.20
C THR A 50 6.26 -7.66 -4.60
N TYR A 51 5.22 -7.78 -5.39
CA TYR A 51 3.83 -7.72 -4.95
C TYR A 51 2.97 -8.66 -5.82
N LEU A 52 1.78 -9.00 -5.36
CA LEU A 52 0.76 -9.65 -6.18
C LEU A 52 -0.24 -8.60 -6.65
N LEU A 53 -0.65 -8.68 -7.91
CA LEU A 53 -1.60 -7.75 -8.52
C LEU A 53 -2.80 -8.53 -9.02
N HIS A 54 -3.96 -8.28 -8.43
CA HIS A 54 -5.24 -8.79 -8.86
C HIS A 54 -5.94 -7.76 -9.75
N ILE A 55 -6.31 -8.18 -10.96
CA ILE A 55 -6.97 -7.34 -11.95
C ILE A 55 -8.35 -7.95 -12.22
N PRO A 56 -9.44 -7.27 -11.88
CA PRO A 56 -10.78 -7.85 -12.03
C PRO A 56 -11.17 -8.04 -13.49
N GLU A 57 -12.09 -8.96 -13.77
CA GLU A 57 -12.58 -9.22 -15.13
C GLU A 57 -13.18 -7.97 -15.79
N SER A 58 -13.77 -7.10 -14.97
CA SER A 58 -14.41 -5.85 -15.37
C SER A 58 -13.44 -4.74 -15.79
N TYR A 59 -12.12 -4.92 -15.65
CA TYR A 59 -11.15 -3.87 -16.00
C TYR A 59 -11.27 -3.41 -17.46
N ASN A 60 -11.41 -2.09 -17.64
CA ASN A 60 -11.50 -1.39 -18.91
C ASN A 60 -10.46 -0.28 -18.97
N ARG A 61 -9.56 -0.32 -19.95
CA ARG A 61 -8.48 0.66 -20.12
C ARG A 61 -8.95 2.10 -20.41
N HIS A 62 -10.24 2.34 -20.65
CA HIS A 62 -10.78 3.69 -20.91
C HIS A 62 -11.69 4.19 -19.78
N THR A 63 -11.74 3.48 -18.65
CA THR A 63 -12.56 3.88 -17.51
C THR A 63 -11.67 3.80 -16.27
N PRO A 64 -11.36 4.93 -15.62
CA PRO A 64 -10.58 4.94 -14.39
C PRO A 64 -11.18 4.00 -13.35
N MET A 65 -10.37 3.07 -12.86
CA MET A 65 -10.75 2.06 -11.88
C MET A 65 -10.01 2.32 -10.56
N PRO A 66 -10.71 2.31 -9.40
CA PRO A 66 -10.05 2.49 -8.12
C PRO A 66 -9.04 1.38 -7.82
N ILE A 67 -8.08 1.71 -6.97
CA ILE A 67 -7.05 0.78 -6.50
C ILE A 67 -7.08 0.61 -4.98
N ILE A 68 -6.72 -0.58 -4.51
CA ILE A 68 -6.39 -0.85 -3.12
C ILE A 68 -4.95 -1.35 -3.05
N LEU A 69 -4.15 -0.75 -2.16
CA LEU A 69 -2.89 -1.32 -1.72
C LEU A 69 -3.14 -2.07 -0.41
N SER A 70 -2.98 -3.38 -0.44
CA SER A 70 -3.13 -4.24 0.75
C SER A 70 -1.76 -4.60 1.33
N HIS A 71 -1.69 -4.58 2.66
CA HIS A 71 -0.48 -4.86 3.41
C HIS A 71 -0.76 -5.96 4.44
N HIS A 72 -0.05 -7.07 4.29
CA HIS A 72 -0.08 -8.18 5.23
C HIS A 72 0.48 -7.79 6.61
N GLY A 73 0.09 -8.53 7.64
CA GLY A 73 0.61 -8.37 9.01
C GLY A 73 2.08 -8.80 9.16
N TRP A 74 2.67 -8.65 10.34
CA TRP A 74 4.03 -9.15 10.58
C TRP A 74 4.10 -10.67 10.37
N THR A 75 5.24 -11.16 9.86
CA THR A 75 5.53 -12.57 9.51
C THR A 75 4.80 -13.16 8.29
N ASP A 76 3.80 -12.46 7.78
CA ASP A 76 3.00 -12.94 6.65
C ASP A 76 3.62 -12.55 5.29
N ASP A 77 2.91 -12.79 4.19
CA ASP A 77 3.30 -12.36 2.85
C ASP A 77 2.09 -11.96 1.98
N ALA A 78 2.36 -11.51 0.76
CA ALA A 78 1.32 -11.07 -0.17
C ALA A 78 0.33 -12.18 -0.55
N ALA A 79 0.75 -13.45 -0.56
CA ALA A 79 -0.15 -14.57 -0.87
C ALA A 79 -1.05 -14.91 0.32
N GLY A 80 -0.51 -14.82 1.54
CA GLY A 80 -1.32 -14.90 2.77
C GLY A 80 -2.38 -13.80 2.82
N ASP A 81 -2.01 -12.57 2.48
CA ASP A 81 -2.96 -11.43 2.44
C ASP A 81 -4.01 -11.58 1.33
N GLU A 82 -3.62 -12.00 0.12
CA GLU A 82 -4.58 -12.26 -0.96
C GLU A 82 -5.63 -13.29 -0.53
N THR A 83 -5.19 -14.40 0.06
CA THR A 83 -6.08 -15.49 0.45
C THR A 83 -6.89 -15.18 1.71
N GLY A 84 -6.33 -14.44 2.66
CA GLY A 84 -6.94 -14.15 3.95
C GLY A 84 -7.85 -12.93 3.98
N SER A 85 -7.59 -11.91 3.15
CA SER A 85 -8.34 -10.64 3.18
C SER A 85 -9.71 -10.70 2.49
N GLY A 86 -9.88 -11.62 1.53
CA GLY A 86 -11.07 -11.67 0.67
C GLY A 86 -11.17 -10.51 -0.33
N LEU A 87 -10.14 -9.67 -0.45
CA LEU A 87 -10.17 -8.49 -1.31
C LEU A 87 -10.26 -8.83 -2.80
N SER A 88 -9.72 -9.97 -3.26
CA SER A 88 -9.87 -10.41 -4.66
C SER A 88 -11.33 -10.71 -5.00
N ILE A 89 -12.12 -11.22 -4.05
CA ILE A 89 -13.56 -11.43 -4.24
C ILE A 89 -14.29 -10.08 -4.34
N GLN A 90 -13.92 -9.11 -3.49
CA GLN A 90 -14.50 -7.77 -3.55
C GLN A 90 -14.08 -7.02 -4.81
N ALA A 91 -12.85 -7.22 -5.28
CA ALA A 91 -12.32 -6.66 -6.52
C ALA A 91 -13.17 -7.04 -7.73
N GLU A 92 -13.50 -8.32 -7.89
CA GLU A 92 -14.37 -8.80 -8.96
C GLU A 92 -15.78 -8.21 -8.86
N LYS A 93 -16.33 -8.11 -7.64
CA LYS A 93 -17.69 -7.62 -7.41
C LYS A 93 -17.83 -6.12 -7.62
N HIS A 94 -16.81 -5.34 -7.26
CA HIS A 94 -16.88 -3.89 -7.17
C HIS A 94 -16.05 -3.16 -8.22
N GLY A 95 -15.28 -3.88 -9.05
CA GLY A 95 -14.42 -3.29 -10.06
C GLY A 95 -13.31 -2.47 -9.42
N ILE A 96 -12.42 -3.15 -8.70
CA ILE A 96 -11.29 -2.53 -7.99
C ILE A 96 -10.04 -3.34 -8.32
N ILE A 97 -8.93 -2.69 -8.66
CA ILE A 97 -7.62 -3.37 -8.76
C ILE A 97 -7.02 -3.48 -7.36
N VAL A 98 -6.47 -4.64 -7.00
CA VAL A 98 -5.85 -4.84 -5.68
C VAL A 98 -4.38 -5.23 -5.84
N ALA A 99 -3.50 -4.47 -5.22
CA ALA A 99 -2.08 -4.80 -5.12
C ALA A 99 -1.76 -5.26 -3.69
N TYR A 100 -1.41 -6.52 -3.52
CA TYR A 100 -0.95 -7.12 -2.26
C TYR A 100 0.57 -7.02 -2.17
N LEU A 101 1.07 -6.10 -1.35
CA LEU A 101 2.49 -5.80 -1.30
C LEU A 101 3.23 -6.80 -0.42
N ASN A 102 4.47 -7.17 -0.77
CA ASN A 102 5.35 -7.86 0.17
C ASN A 102 6.18 -6.89 0.99
N GLY A 103 6.14 -7.07 2.32
CA GLY A 103 7.11 -6.53 3.25
C GLY A 103 8.52 -7.01 2.92
N TRP A 104 9.54 -6.34 3.47
CA TRP A 104 10.91 -6.76 3.22
C TRP A 104 11.27 -7.95 4.12
N ASN A 105 11.91 -8.97 3.53
CA ASN A 105 12.29 -10.21 4.21
C ASN A 105 13.80 -10.23 4.47
N ASP A 106 14.23 -9.55 5.52
CA ASP A 106 15.63 -9.53 5.95
C ASP A 106 15.81 -9.82 7.45
N ASN A 107 14.84 -10.53 8.04
CA ASN A 107 14.95 -11.01 9.40
C ASN A 107 16.06 -12.08 9.46
N PRO A 108 16.96 -12.04 10.45
CA PRO A 108 18.02 -13.04 10.57
C PRO A 108 17.51 -14.42 11.03
N ASN A 109 16.33 -14.49 11.65
CA ASN A 109 15.78 -15.75 12.13
C ASN A 109 15.12 -16.55 10.99
N PRO A 110 15.39 -17.86 10.90
CA PRO A 110 14.84 -18.70 9.85
C PRO A 110 13.35 -18.95 10.08
N ALA A 111 12.54 -18.76 9.05
CA ALA A 111 11.14 -19.17 9.01
C ALA A 111 10.81 -19.72 7.61
N PRO A 112 9.92 -20.73 7.49
CA PRO A 112 9.63 -21.37 6.20
C PRO A 112 9.21 -20.39 5.09
N TRP A 113 8.54 -19.31 5.47
CA TRP A 113 8.08 -18.27 4.55
C TRP A 113 8.84 -16.96 4.70
N GLY A 114 9.76 -16.86 5.67
CA GLY A 114 10.44 -15.62 6.04
C GLY A 114 9.57 -14.70 6.90
N TRP A 115 10.19 -13.87 7.74
CA TRP A 115 9.46 -12.90 8.55
C TRP A 115 9.46 -11.55 7.88
N ARG A 116 8.57 -11.34 6.91
CA ARG A 116 8.44 -10.03 6.27
C ARG A 116 7.88 -9.00 7.24
N SER A 117 8.34 -7.77 7.09
CA SER A 117 7.85 -6.64 7.87
C SER A 117 7.92 -5.34 7.09
N TRP A 118 7.43 -4.27 7.73
CA TRP A 118 7.29 -2.95 7.15
C TRP A 118 8.12 -1.91 7.91
N ASN A 119 8.41 -0.83 7.20
CA ASN A 119 9.04 0.38 7.72
C ASN A 119 8.29 1.62 7.22
N GLY A 120 7.50 2.22 8.10
CA GLY A 120 6.68 3.40 7.80
C GLY A 120 7.31 4.73 8.20
N GLY A 121 8.64 4.82 8.33
CA GLY A 121 9.30 6.04 8.84
C GLY A 121 9.14 6.26 10.36
N GLY A 122 8.02 5.83 10.95
CA GLY A 122 7.75 5.89 12.39
C GLY A 122 8.52 4.87 13.22
N THR A 123 8.85 3.71 12.67
CA THR A 123 9.76 2.75 13.33
C THR A 123 11.16 3.36 13.43
N VAL A 124 11.71 3.91 12.34
CA VAL A 124 13.04 4.56 12.35
C VAL A 124 13.11 5.91 13.08
N ASN A 125 11.96 6.56 13.30
CA ASN A 125 11.85 7.84 14.01
C ASN A 125 11.21 7.69 15.41
N ALA A 126 11.04 6.46 15.91
CA ALA A 126 10.72 6.19 17.31
C ALA A 126 11.92 6.60 18.18
N SER A 127 12.14 7.89 18.31
CA SER A 127 13.07 8.50 19.25
C SER A 127 12.42 8.54 20.63
N SER A 128 13.23 8.75 21.67
CA SER A 128 12.80 8.76 23.09
C SER A 128 11.70 9.75 23.46
N HIS A 129 11.26 10.59 22.53
CA HIS A 129 10.22 11.59 22.76
C HIS A 129 8.85 11.23 22.17
N PHE A 130 8.77 10.26 21.24
CA PHE A 130 7.53 9.88 20.55
C PHE A 130 7.45 8.38 20.26
N GLU A 131 7.84 7.53 21.22
CA GLU A 131 7.73 6.09 21.03
C GLU A 131 6.28 5.62 21.10
N THR A 132 5.88 4.79 20.15
CA THR A 132 4.61 4.04 20.21
C THR A 132 4.63 2.96 21.30
N CYS A 133 5.82 2.46 21.66
CA CYS A 133 6.00 1.40 22.65
C CYS A 133 6.86 1.85 23.84
N THR A 134 6.73 1.12 24.94
CA THR A 134 7.57 1.27 26.14
C THR A 134 8.68 0.23 26.13
N ILE A 135 9.66 0.37 27.02
CA ILE A 135 10.72 -0.62 27.21
C ILE A 135 10.18 -2.04 27.54
N TRP A 136 8.95 -2.15 28.02
CA TRP A 136 8.30 -3.42 28.34
C TRP A 136 7.56 -4.04 27.15
N GLY A 137 7.17 -3.21 26.18
CA GLY A 137 6.56 -3.65 24.92
C GLY A 137 7.59 -3.88 23.81
N GLY A 138 8.85 -3.57 24.06
CA GLY A 138 9.93 -3.73 23.09
C GLY A 138 10.57 -5.11 23.11
N THR A 139 11.13 -5.52 21.97
CA THR A 139 11.96 -6.73 21.83
C THR A 139 13.18 -6.45 20.96
N LYS A 140 14.31 -7.07 21.31
CA LYS A 140 15.56 -7.02 20.52
C LYS A 140 15.75 -8.27 19.65
N GLU A 141 14.89 -9.26 19.82
CA GLU A 141 15.03 -10.60 19.23
C GLU A 141 14.99 -10.58 17.70
N TYR A 142 14.27 -9.62 17.13
CA TYR A 142 13.92 -9.62 15.71
C TYR A 142 14.71 -8.60 14.88
N CYS A 143 15.71 -7.93 15.45
CA CYS A 143 16.55 -6.93 14.80
C CYS A 143 16.96 -7.31 13.36
N TYR A 144 16.31 -6.71 12.36
CA TYR A 144 16.48 -7.05 10.95
C TYR A 144 17.84 -6.60 10.41
N THR A 145 18.35 -7.33 9.41
CA THR A 145 19.71 -7.16 8.88
C THR A 145 19.95 -5.75 8.29
N SER A 146 18.93 -5.14 7.69
CA SER A 146 18.99 -3.76 7.20
C SER A 146 19.20 -2.75 8.33
N CYS A 147 18.64 -2.99 9.51
CA CYS A 147 18.81 -2.13 10.68
C CYS A 147 20.18 -2.33 11.32
N GLN A 148 20.67 -3.56 11.41
CA GLN A 148 22.01 -3.87 11.91
C GLN A 148 23.12 -3.13 11.14
N LYS A 149 22.91 -2.89 9.84
CA LYS A 149 23.84 -2.18 8.96
C LYS A 149 23.81 -0.65 9.11
N ARG A 150 22.85 -0.08 9.84
CA ARG A 150 22.82 1.37 10.10
C ARG A 150 23.91 1.74 11.09
N ARG A 151 24.41 2.99 11.03
CA ARG A 151 25.43 3.49 11.98
C ARG A 151 25.00 3.36 13.46
N VAL A 152 23.71 3.52 13.72
CA VAL A 152 23.11 3.44 15.06
C VAL A 152 22.65 2.02 15.42
N GLY A 153 22.72 1.07 14.49
CA GLY A 153 22.21 -0.28 14.67
C GLY A 153 20.69 -0.33 14.87
N CYS A 154 20.23 -1.39 15.54
CA CYS A 154 18.86 -1.52 16.00
C CYS A 154 18.61 -0.71 17.27
N ASP A 155 17.36 -0.32 17.50
CA ASP A 155 17.01 0.47 18.67
C ASP A 155 17.31 -0.30 19.98
N PRO A 156 18.11 0.29 20.90
CA PRO A 156 18.47 -0.35 22.16
C PRO A 156 17.30 -0.56 23.12
N ARG A 157 16.11 -0.02 22.86
CA ARG A 157 14.89 -0.29 23.63
C ARG A 157 14.03 -1.39 23.03
N GLY A 158 14.34 -1.84 21.81
CA GLY A 158 13.56 -2.85 21.11
C GLY A 158 12.20 -2.33 20.66
N CYS A 159 12.08 -1.03 20.40
CA CYS A 159 10.89 -0.37 19.91
C CYS A 159 10.89 -0.20 18.37
N ASP A 160 12.09 -0.23 17.76
CA ASP A 160 12.30 -0.31 16.32
C ASP A 160 13.12 -1.55 15.96
N TRP A 161 12.40 -2.65 15.75
CA TRP A 161 12.99 -3.96 15.49
C TRP A 161 12.50 -4.59 14.19
N THR A 162 11.64 -3.94 13.40
CA THR A 162 11.27 -4.43 12.07
C THR A 162 12.29 -4.01 11.01
N THR A 163 12.08 -4.33 9.74
CA THR A 163 12.99 -3.93 8.65
C THR A 163 13.24 -2.42 8.64
N CYS A 164 14.45 -2.00 8.28
CA CYS A 164 14.79 -0.59 8.05
C CYS A 164 14.71 -0.19 6.58
N VAL A 165 14.28 -1.09 5.70
CA VAL A 165 14.04 -0.78 4.30
C VAL A 165 12.74 0.00 4.14
N SER A 166 12.82 1.20 3.55
CA SER A 166 11.66 2.08 3.34
C SER A 166 10.50 1.36 2.65
N SER A 167 9.36 1.29 3.32
CA SER A 167 8.12 0.79 2.72
C SER A 167 7.38 1.89 1.99
N THR A 168 7.55 3.15 2.39
CA THR A 168 6.94 4.31 1.69
C THR A 168 7.45 4.43 0.25
N GLN A 169 8.76 4.25 0.02
CA GLN A 169 9.32 4.23 -1.35
C GLN A 169 8.75 3.09 -2.19
N PHE A 170 8.49 1.92 -1.57
CA PHE A 170 7.89 0.80 -2.28
C PHE A 170 6.42 1.06 -2.63
N ASN A 171 5.63 1.60 -1.70
CA ASN A 171 4.25 2.01 -1.97
C ASN A 171 4.16 3.00 -3.13
N VAL A 172 5.00 4.05 -3.09
CA VAL A 172 5.07 5.05 -4.18
C VAL A 172 5.49 4.41 -5.50
N ALA A 173 6.44 3.47 -5.50
CA ALA A 173 6.84 2.76 -6.70
C ALA A 173 5.70 1.91 -7.30
N VAL A 174 4.91 1.22 -6.45
CA VAL A 174 3.74 0.46 -6.90
C VAL A 174 2.67 1.39 -7.45
N LEU A 175 2.33 2.49 -6.75
CA LEU A 175 1.37 3.49 -7.25
C LEU A 175 1.79 4.04 -8.62
N ASN A 176 3.03 4.51 -8.74
CA ASN A 176 3.55 5.03 -10.00
C ASN A 176 3.50 3.98 -11.12
N HIS A 177 3.79 2.72 -10.82
CA HIS A 177 3.67 1.63 -11.78
C HIS A 177 2.23 1.44 -12.23
N LEU A 178 1.27 1.38 -11.29
CA LEU A 178 -0.15 1.21 -11.60
C LEU A 178 -0.70 2.38 -12.44
N GLU A 179 -0.40 3.63 -12.05
CA GLU A 179 -0.78 4.83 -12.81
C GLU A 179 -0.19 4.86 -14.23
N ASN A 180 0.95 4.20 -14.47
CA ASN A 180 1.62 4.20 -15.76
C ASN A 180 1.06 3.14 -16.73
N GLU A 181 0.62 2.00 -16.19
CA GLU A 181 0.17 0.83 -16.95
C GLU A 181 -1.35 0.73 -17.08
N PHE A 182 -2.09 1.17 -16.06
CA PHE A 182 -3.53 0.98 -15.97
C PHE A 182 -4.28 2.30 -16.02
N CYS A 183 -5.56 2.23 -16.40
CA CYS A 183 -6.49 3.33 -16.25
C CYS A 183 -7.09 3.28 -14.84
N VAL A 184 -6.42 3.96 -13.92
CA VAL A 184 -6.78 4.13 -12.51
C VAL A 184 -7.10 5.59 -12.19
N ASP A 185 -7.79 5.83 -11.07
CA ASP A 185 -8.29 7.14 -10.60
C ASP A 185 -7.25 8.03 -9.89
#